data_AF-A0A7C4WYB9-F1
#
_entry.id   AF-A0A7C4WYB9-F1
#
_cell.length_a   1.000
_cell.length_b   1.000
_cell.length_c   1.000
_cell.angle_alpha   90.00
_cell.angle_beta   90.00
_cell.angle_gamma   90.00
#
_symmetry.space_group_name_H-M   'P 1'
#
loop_
_entity.id
_entity.type
_entity.pdbx_description
1 polymer ?
#
loop_
_entity_poly.entity_id
_entity_poly.type
_entity_poly.pdbx_seq_one_letter_code
_entity_poly.pdbx_strand_id
1 'polypeptide(L)'
;MEVKSVDRKKMLIASLSIATIAVAVAIIVTYPTVSAASLFIEQNNPPAWNNGNLGIVPNGWPHKMMRGQGCFGFFEVSEGFKDKVLSIAKSDKDVQNLLNDGYSVIGVRPIVKAIVGDDGSVTMKATGAIVVLSKDSARTFVKVDVENSKVTEIITLTKTVITKP
;
A
#
# COMPACT_ATOMS: atom_id res chain seq x y z
N MET A 1 -19.08 57.16 -48.55
CA MET A 1 -19.92 56.61 -47.47
C MET A 1 -19.29 55.29 -47.07
N GLU A 2 -18.47 55.32 -46.03
CA GLU A 2 -17.47 54.28 -45.72
C GLU A 2 -17.97 53.41 -44.57
N VAL A 3 -18.10 52.11 -44.83
CA VAL A 3 -18.59 51.11 -43.86
C VAL A 3 -17.42 50.70 -42.96
N LYS A 4 -17.43 51.15 -41.70
CA LYS A 4 -16.46 50.71 -40.69
C LYS A 4 -16.67 49.22 -40.38
N SER A 5 -15.64 48.43 -40.65
CA SER A 5 -15.57 47.01 -40.31
C SER A 5 -15.43 46.84 -38.79
N VAL A 6 -16.32 46.05 -38.20
CA VAL A 6 -16.27 45.71 -36.77
C VAL A 6 -15.32 44.53 -36.57
N ASP A 7 -14.29 44.74 -35.76
CA ASP A 7 -13.26 43.77 -35.39
C ASP A 7 -13.85 42.54 -34.67
N ARG A 8 -13.98 41.42 -35.40
CA ARG A 8 -14.60 40.16 -34.93
C ARG A 8 -13.88 39.50 -33.75
N LYS A 9 -12.67 39.94 -33.38
CA LYS A 9 -11.90 39.39 -32.26
C LYS A 9 -12.35 39.90 -30.90
N LYS A 10 -12.99 41.08 -30.83
CA LYS A 10 -13.53 41.63 -29.57
C LYS A 10 -14.90 41.02 -29.19
N MET A 11 -15.58 40.37 -30.14
CA MET A 11 -16.88 39.73 -29.93
C MET A 11 -16.81 38.32 -29.30
N LEU A 12 -15.62 37.73 -29.19
CA LEU A 12 -15.42 36.40 -28.58
C LEU A 12 -15.14 36.45 -27.07
N ILE A 13 -14.84 37.63 -26.52
CA ILE A 13 -14.47 37.79 -25.10
C ILE A 13 -15.70 38.16 -24.25
N ALA A 14 -16.83 38.54 -24.88
CA ALA A 14 -18.06 38.91 -24.19
C ALA A 14 -19.05 37.76 -23.93
N SER A 15 -18.70 36.49 -24.25
CA SER A 15 -19.58 35.33 -24.05
C SER A 15 -19.16 34.37 -22.93
N LEU A 16 -18.11 34.68 -22.15
CA LEU A 16 -17.78 33.91 -20.94
C LEU A 16 -18.47 34.51 -19.72
N SER A 17 -19.78 34.34 -19.63
CA SER A 17 -20.49 34.52 -18.37
C SER A 17 -21.65 33.54 -18.29
N ILE A 18 -21.59 32.71 -17.24
CA ILE A 18 -22.69 31.96 -16.61
C ILE A 18 -22.97 30.57 -17.19
N ALA A 19 -22.35 29.56 -16.56
CA ALA A 19 -22.98 28.26 -16.32
C ALA A 19 -22.36 27.60 -15.09
N THR A 20 -22.87 27.99 -13.92
CA THR A 20 -22.65 27.34 -12.64
C THR A 20 -23.46 26.03 -12.54
N ILE A 21 -22.75 24.97 -12.13
CA ILE A 21 -23.16 23.88 -11.21
C ILE A 21 -24.25 22.91 -11.69
N ALA A 22 -23.83 21.67 -11.97
CA ALA A 22 -24.61 20.48 -11.66
C ALA A 22 -23.69 19.43 -11.02
N VAL A 23 -23.84 19.26 -9.70
CA VAL A 23 -23.29 18.15 -8.92
C VAL A 23 -24.19 16.94 -9.13
N ALA A 24 -23.61 15.82 -9.54
CA ALA A 24 -24.10 14.48 -9.22
C ALA A 24 -22.94 13.48 -9.34
N VAL A 25 -22.23 13.29 -8.21
CA VAL A 25 -21.28 12.19 -8.04
C VAL A 25 -22.11 10.93 -7.80
N ALA A 26 -22.28 10.12 -8.83
CA ALA A 26 -22.76 8.74 -8.73
C ALA A 26 -21.62 7.82 -9.16
N ILE A 27 -20.65 7.59 -8.28
CA ILE A 27 -19.68 6.51 -8.48
C ILE A 27 -20.36 5.22 -8.05
N ILE A 28 -21.01 4.58 -9.02
CA ILE A 28 -21.43 3.19 -8.91
C ILE A 28 -20.14 2.35 -8.89
N VAL A 29 -19.73 1.92 -7.69
CA VAL A 29 -18.63 0.95 -7.55
C VAL A 29 -19.20 -0.44 -7.89
N THR A 30 -19.26 -0.75 -9.19
CA THR A 30 -19.39 -2.14 -9.64
C THR A 30 -18.04 -2.81 -9.48
N TYR A 31 -17.88 -3.66 -8.47
CA TYR A 31 -16.76 -4.58 -8.40
C TYR A 31 -16.97 -5.68 -9.44
N PRO A 32 -16.07 -5.88 -10.42
CA PRO A 32 -16.09 -7.11 -11.19
C PRO A 32 -15.68 -8.26 -10.26
N THR A 33 -16.53 -9.27 -10.16
CA THR A 33 -16.17 -10.59 -9.64
C THR A 33 -15.13 -11.21 -10.58
N VAL A 34 -13.85 -11.03 -10.26
CA VAL A 34 -12.78 -11.69 -11.01
C VAL A 34 -12.68 -13.13 -10.52
N SER A 35 -13.11 -14.04 -11.40
CA SER A 35 -12.92 -15.48 -11.26
C SER A 35 -11.43 -15.79 -11.16
N ALA A 36 -11.04 -16.53 -10.13
CA ALA A 36 -9.66 -16.95 -9.90
C ALA A 36 -9.26 -18.01 -10.94
N ALA A 37 -8.47 -17.60 -11.92
CA ALA A 37 -7.65 -18.53 -12.70
C ALA A 37 -6.29 -18.63 -11.99
N SER A 38 -5.98 -19.82 -11.48
CA SER A 38 -4.73 -20.16 -10.80
C SER A 38 -3.53 -20.04 -11.72
N LEU A 39 -2.59 -19.14 -11.40
CA LEU A 39 -1.23 -19.19 -11.92
C LEU A 39 -0.26 -19.31 -10.76
N PHE A 40 0.41 -20.46 -10.72
CA PHE A 40 1.45 -20.79 -9.76
C PHE A 40 2.67 -19.89 -9.97
N ILE A 41 3.09 -19.15 -8.95
CA ILE A 41 4.44 -18.58 -8.87
C ILE A 41 5.10 -19.04 -7.57
N GLU A 42 6.24 -19.67 -7.76
CA GLU A 42 7.15 -20.28 -6.78
C GLU A 42 7.55 -19.29 -5.68
N GLN A 43 7.14 -19.58 -4.44
CA GLN A 43 7.45 -18.79 -3.24
C GLN A 43 8.86 -19.09 -2.73
N ASN A 44 9.81 -18.17 -2.96
CA ASN A 44 11.01 -18.09 -2.14
C ASN A 44 10.64 -17.50 -0.77
N ASN A 45 10.38 -18.37 0.21
CA ASN A 45 10.00 -18.04 1.58
C ASN A 45 11.09 -17.22 2.32
N PRO A 46 10.84 -15.95 2.71
CA PRO A 46 11.63 -15.32 3.76
C PRO A 46 11.14 -15.81 5.15
N PRO A 47 12.03 -15.94 6.15
CA PRO A 47 11.68 -16.48 7.47
C PRO A 47 10.61 -15.63 8.16
N ALA A 48 9.68 -16.32 8.85
CA ALA A 48 8.61 -15.71 9.65
C ALA A 48 9.20 -15.13 10.95
N TRP A 49 9.17 -13.80 11.09
CA TRP A 49 9.57 -13.12 12.32
C TRP A 49 8.35 -12.93 13.22
N ASN A 50 8.19 -13.87 14.15
CA ASN A 50 7.27 -13.80 15.27
C ASN A 50 7.91 -12.88 16.32
N ASN A 51 7.55 -11.60 16.35
CA ASN A 51 8.02 -10.69 17.42
C ASN A 51 7.43 -11.15 18.76
N GLY A 52 8.33 -11.50 19.67
CA GLY A 52 7.98 -12.01 20.99
C GLY A 52 7.11 -11.04 21.78
N ASN A 53 5.91 -11.50 22.11
CA ASN A 53 5.27 -11.14 23.37
C ASN A 53 5.41 -12.37 24.28
N LEU A 54 6.42 -12.38 25.14
CA LEU A 54 6.61 -13.39 26.19
C LEU A 54 5.61 -13.14 27.33
N GLY A 55 4.32 -13.12 27.00
CA GLY A 55 3.24 -13.25 27.96
C GLY A 55 3.02 -14.74 28.23
N ILE A 56 3.56 -15.22 29.34
CA ILE A 56 3.25 -16.53 29.90
C ILE A 56 1.74 -16.55 30.18
N VAL A 57 0.97 -17.21 29.32
CA VAL A 57 -0.42 -17.60 29.62
C VAL A 57 -0.38 -19.01 30.20
N PRO A 58 -0.63 -19.20 31.50
CA PRO A 58 -0.79 -20.51 32.09
C PRO A 58 -2.20 -20.99 31.73
N ASN A 59 -2.29 -21.96 30.81
CA ASN A 59 -3.22 -23.09 30.83
C ASN A 59 -3.60 -23.55 29.41
N GLY A 60 -3.01 -24.68 28.98
CA GLY A 60 -3.80 -25.78 28.42
C GLY A 60 -4.23 -25.78 26.95
N TRP A 61 -3.80 -24.85 26.10
CA TRP A 61 -4.12 -24.91 24.66
C TRP A 61 -3.07 -25.71 23.88
N PRO A 62 -3.46 -26.57 22.92
CA PRO A 62 -2.55 -27.46 22.21
C PRO A 62 -1.48 -26.64 21.46
N HIS A 63 -0.22 -26.83 21.88
CA HIS A 63 0.98 -26.08 21.53
C HIS A 63 1.46 -26.24 20.06
N LYS A 64 0.60 -26.64 19.12
CA LYS A 64 1.02 -26.99 17.74
C LYS A 64 0.58 -26.05 16.63
N MET A 65 -0.10 -24.93 16.93
CA MET A 65 -0.63 -24.02 15.90
C MET A 65 -0.22 -22.54 16.05
N MET A 66 0.83 -22.22 16.80
CA MET A 66 1.27 -20.82 16.97
C MET A 66 2.77 -20.65 16.76
N ARG A 67 3.20 -20.72 15.50
CA ARG A 67 4.42 -20.04 15.05
C ARG A 67 4.13 -19.26 13.77
N GLY A 68 3.78 -17.99 13.94
CA GLY A 68 4.00 -16.94 12.93
C GLY A 68 3.02 -16.83 11.75
N GLN A 69 1.97 -17.63 11.70
CA GLN A 69 0.97 -17.57 10.63
C GLN A 69 -0.35 -17.08 11.24
N GLY A 70 -0.62 -15.78 11.15
CA GLY A 70 -1.94 -15.26 11.49
C GLY A 70 -3.01 -16.05 10.74
N CYS A 71 -4.21 -16.19 11.31
CA CYS A 71 -5.32 -17.02 10.81
C CYS A 71 -5.80 -16.72 9.37
N PHE A 72 -5.15 -15.82 8.62
CA PHE A 72 -5.61 -15.28 7.34
C PHE A 72 -4.66 -15.56 6.15
N GLY A 73 -3.70 -16.49 6.27
CA GLY A 73 -2.85 -16.89 5.14
C GLY A 73 -1.98 -15.76 4.56
N PHE A 74 -1.34 -16.03 3.43
CA PHE A 74 -0.66 -14.99 2.66
C PHE A 74 -1.69 -14.26 1.81
N PHE A 75 -1.88 -12.96 2.04
CA PHE A 75 -2.71 -12.14 1.17
C PHE A 75 -2.06 -12.07 -0.21
N GLU A 76 -2.80 -12.45 -1.25
CA GLU A 76 -2.43 -12.13 -2.61
C GLU A 76 -2.62 -10.62 -2.81
N VAL A 77 -1.56 -9.95 -3.26
CA VAL A 77 -1.54 -8.51 -3.43
C VAL A 77 -1.64 -8.22 -4.91
N SER A 78 -2.72 -7.54 -5.31
CA SER A 78 -2.90 -7.11 -6.69
C SER A 78 -1.78 -6.16 -7.11
N GLU A 79 -1.45 -6.17 -8.40
CA GLU A 79 -0.40 -5.32 -8.97
C GLU A 79 -0.72 -3.83 -8.77
N GLY A 80 -1.97 -3.42 -9.02
CA GLY A 80 -2.40 -2.03 -8.78
C GLY A 80 -2.25 -1.58 -7.32
N PHE A 81 -2.40 -2.48 -6.35
CA PHE A 81 -2.11 -2.14 -4.95
C PHE A 81 -0.60 -1.99 -4.71
N LYS A 82 0.23 -2.88 -5.26
CA LYS A 82 1.69 -2.77 -5.17
C LYS A 82 2.17 -1.45 -5.75
N ASP A 83 1.71 -1.09 -6.94
CA ASP A 83 2.11 0.15 -7.62
C ASP A 83 1.70 1.39 -6.83
N LYS A 84 0.49 1.39 -6.26
CA LYS A 84 0.03 2.47 -5.37
C LYS A 84 0.93 2.60 -4.14
N VAL A 85 1.28 1.50 -3.49
CA VAL A 85 2.16 1.54 -2.31
C VAL A 85 3.56 2.00 -2.70
N LEU A 86 4.09 1.50 -3.81
CA LEU A 86 5.43 1.85 -4.29
C LEU A 86 5.53 3.29 -4.75
N SER A 87 4.47 3.86 -5.34
CA SER A 87 4.46 5.28 -5.72
C SER A 87 4.49 6.18 -4.47
N ILE A 88 3.75 5.83 -3.42
CA ILE A 88 3.80 6.52 -2.13
C ILE A 88 5.18 6.36 -1.48
N ALA A 89 5.77 5.17 -1.49
CA ALA A 89 7.07 4.96 -0.89
C ALA A 89 8.17 5.72 -1.66
N LYS A 90 8.13 5.73 -3.00
CA LYS A 90 9.12 6.41 -3.84
C LYS A 90 9.00 7.94 -3.81
N SER A 91 7.87 8.51 -3.38
CA SER A 91 7.76 9.96 -3.23
C SER A 91 8.45 10.48 -1.97
N ASP A 92 8.73 9.61 -1.00
CA ASP A 92 9.44 9.95 0.23
C ASP A 92 10.94 10.11 0.01
N LYS A 93 11.51 11.20 0.53
CA LYS A 93 12.93 11.55 0.33
C LYS A 93 13.87 10.54 0.99
N ASP A 94 13.53 10.03 2.16
CA ASP A 94 14.39 9.09 2.89
C ASP A 94 14.39 7.73 2.20
N VAL A 95 13.24 7.31 1.67
CA VAL A 95 13.15 6.10 0.84
C VAL A 95 13.93 6.26 -0.48
N GLN A 96 13.86 7.42 -1.15
CA GLN A 96 14.68 7.65 -2.35
C GLN A 96 16.17 7.53 -2.05
N ASN A 97 16.63 8.08 -0.92
CA ASN A 97 18.03 7.93 -0.51
C ASN A 97 18.41 6.46 -0.35
N LEU A 98 17.57 5.64 0.30
CA LEU A 98 17.81 4.20 0.42
C LEU A 98 17.89 3.50 -0.93
N LEU A 99 17.00 3.82 -1.87
CA LEU A 99 17.04 3.24 -3.22
C LEU A 99 18.31 3.64 -3.97
N ASN A 100 18.73 4.91 -3.87
CA ASN A 100 19.97 5.42 -4.45
C ASN A 100 21.21 4.79 -3.82
N ASP A 101 21.15 4.46 -2.52
CA ASP A 101 22.20 3.75 -1.80
C ASP A 101 22.29 2.26 -2.19
N GLY A 102 21.43 1.78 -3.10
CA GLY A 102 21.49 0.43 -3.65
C GLY A 102 20.57 -0.58 -2.98
N TYR A 103 19.59 -0.14 -2.17
CA TYR A 103 18.54 -1.03 -1.68
C TYR A 103 17.56 -1.40 -2.80
N SER A 104 17.20 -2.67 -2.91
CA SER A 104 16.19 -3.16 -3.84
C SER A 104 14.89 -3.52 -3.12
N VAL A 105 13.76 -3.31 -3.79
CA VAL A 105 12.44 -3.72 -3.28
C VAL A 105 12.31 -5.24 -3.45
N ILE A 106 12.13 -5.97 -2.35
CA ILE A 106 11.96 -7.42 -2.36
C ILE A 106 10.52 -7.86 -2.08
N GLY A 107 9.64 -6.93 -1.65
CA GLY A 107 8.23 -7.25 -1.50
C GLY A 107 7.40 -6.12 -0.90
N VAL A 108 6.08 -6.29 -1.03
CA VAL A 108 5.06 -5.42 -0.45
C VAL A 108 4.10 -6.28 0.33
N ARG A 109 3.90 -5.97 1.61
CA ARG A 109 3.00 -6.69 2.52
C ARG A 109 1.89 -5.77 3.02
N PRO A 110 0.61 -6.01 2.72
CA PRO A 110 -0.48 -5.18 3.22
C PRO A 110 -0.64 -5.36 4.73
N ILE A 111 -1.04 -4.27 5.39
CA ILE A 111 -1.49 -4.25 6.78
C ILE A 111 -3.02 -4.16 6.74
N VAL A 112 -3.67 -5.30 6.98
CA VAL A 112 -5.12 -5.42 6.97
C VAL A 112 -5.66 -5.21 8.38
N LYS A 113 -6.68 -4.35 8.50
CA LYS A 113 -7.48 -4.20 9.73
C LYS A 113 -8.85 -4.81 9.49
N ALA A 114 -9.33 -5.57 10.46
CA ALA A 114 -10.73 -5.98 10.54
C ALA A 114 -11.47 -5.01 11.47
N ILE A 115 -12.62 -4.52 11.04
CA ILE A 115 -13.46 -3.58 11.78
C ILE A 115 -14.81 -4.27 11.98
N VAL A 116 -15.26 -4.34 13.24
CA VAL A 116 -16.56 -4.87 13.61
C VAL A 116 -17.52 -3.69 13.75
N GLY A 117 -18.61 -3.70 12.97
CA GLY A 117 -19.68 -2.70 13.05
C GLY A 117 -20.61 -2.97 14.22
N ASP A 118 -21.41 -1.96 14.58
CA ASP A 118 -22.41 -2.06 15.66
C ASP A 118 -23.51 -3.11 15.36
N ASP A 119 -23.71 -3.44 14.08
CA ASP A 119 -24.61 -4.50 13.60
C ASP A 119 -23.97 -5.91 13.62
N GLY A 120 -22.72 -6.01 14.08
CA GLY A 120 -21.94 -7.26 14.09
C GLY A 120 -21.31 -7.61 12.75
N SER A 121 -21.42 -6.77 11.71
CA SER A 121 -20.74 -6.99 10.42
C SER A 121 -19.22 -6.84 10.57
N VAL A 122 -18.45 -7.59 9.78
CA VAL A 122 -16.98 -7.52 9.77
C VAL A 122 -16.50 -7.07 8.39
N THR A 123 -15.82 -5.93 8.35
CA THR A 123 -15.17 -5.43 7.13
C THR A 123 -13.66 -5.52 7.28
N MET A 124 -12.98 -6.07 6.27
CA MET A 124 -11.51 -6.11 6.21
C MET A 124 -10.99 -5.10 5.18
N LYS A 125 -10.04 -4.26 5.59
CA LYS A 125 -9.43 -3.26 4.72
C LYS A 125 -7.93 -3.18 4.90
N ALA A 126 -7.19 -3.15 3.78
CA ALA A 126 -5.78 -2.81 3.77
C ALA A 126 -5.63 -1.30 3.95
N THR A 127 -5.30 -0.87 5.18
CA THR A 127 -5.14 0.55 5.54
C THR A 127 -3.69 1.01 5.45
N GLY A 128 -2.76 0.07 5.51
CA GLY A 128 -1.34 0.32 5.34
C GLY A 128 -0.64 -0.78 4.56
N ALA A 129 0.65 -0.61 4.34
CA ALA A 129 1.52 -1.62 3.76
C ALA A 129 2.94 -1.48 4.32
N ILE A 130 3.70 -2.56 4.24
CA ILE A 130 5.13 -2.58 4.52
C ILE A 130 5.84 -2.89 3.21
N VAL A 131 6.65 -1.94 2.75
CA VAL A 131 7.60 -2.19 1.66
C VAL A 131 8.88 -2.71 2.29
N VAL A 132 9.33 -3.87 1.82
CA VAL A 132 10.56 -4.48 2.30
C VAL A 132 11.65 -4.21 1.28
N LEU A 133 12.69 -3.55 1.74
CA LEU A 133 13.91 -3.24 1.00
C LEU A 133 15.05 -4.12 1.50
N SER A 134 15.97 -4.48 0.62
CA SER A 134 17.14 -5.30 0.96
C SER A 134 18.39 -4.77 0.31
N LYS A 135 19.50 -4.80 1.04
CA LYS A 135 20.85 -4.55 0.53
C LYS A 135 21.83 -5.43 1.32
N ASP A 136 22.54 -6.32 0.65
CA ASP A 136 23.47 -7.26 1.27
C ASP A 136 22.82 -8.04 2.44
N SER A 137 23.33 -7.84 3.68
CA SER A 137 22.80 -8.43 4.92
C SER A 137 21.84 -7.49 5.69
N ALA A 138 21.54 -6.32 5.14
CA ALA A 138 20.61 -5.35 5.71
C ALA A 138 19.22 -5.46 5.10
N ARG A 139 18.20 -5.32 5.94
CA ARG A 139 16.78 -5.23 5.54
C ARG A 139 16.19 -3.96 6.09
N THR A 140 15.51 -3.21 5.24
CA THR A 140 14.77 -2.01 5.66
C THR A 140 13.29 -2.20 5.41
N PHE A 141 12.47 -1.86 6.40
CA PHE A 141 11.03 -1.94 6.37
C PHE A 141 10.46 -0.54 6.36
N VAL A 142 9.77 -0.19 5.29
CA VAL A 142 9.12 1.11 5.13
C VAL A 142 7.63 0.90 5.37
N LYS A 143 7.11 1.43 6.48
CA LYS A 143 5.67 1.44 6.74
C LYS A 143 5.03 2.59 5.97
N VAL A 144 4.05 2.23 5.16
CA VAL A 144 3.27 3.14 4.33
C VAL A 144 1.85 3.16 4.85
N ASP A 145 1.35 4.36 5.10
CA ASP A 145 -0.07 4.62 5.31
C ASP A 145 -0.72 4.86 3.95
N VAL A 146 -1.54 3.89 3.52
CA VAL A 146 -2.18 3.89 2.20
C VAL A 146 -3.38 4.83 2.17
N GLU A 147 -3.98 5.11 3.33
CA GLU A 147 -5.13 6.02 3.46
C GLU A 147 -4.66 7.47 3.42
N ASN A 148 -3.58 7.79 4.14
CA ASN A 148 -3.02 9.14 4.21
C ASN A 148 -1.92 9.41 3.17
N SER A 149 -1.64 8.45 2.27
CA SER A 149 -0.63 8.54 1.19
C SER A 149 0.75 9.03 1.67
N LYS A 150 1.25 8.47 2.77
CA LYS A 150 2.55 8.87 3.35
C LYS A 150 3.32 7.70 3.94
N VAL A 151 4.64 7.85 4.01
CA VAL A 151 5.50 6.98 4.82
C VAL A 151 5.38 7.41 6.28
N THR A 152 5.20 6.45 7.19
CA THR A 152 5.04 6.71 8.62
C THR A 152 6.23 6.25 9.45
N GLU A 153 6.98 5.27 8.96
CA GLU A 153 8.10 4.71 9.70
C GLU A 153 9.08 4.02 8.74
N ILE A 154 10.37 4.13 9.03
CA ILE A 154 11.45 3.41 8.34
C ILE A 154 12.28 2.69 9.40
N ILE A 155 12.37 1.37 9.32
CA ILE A 155 13.08 0.53 10.28
C ILE A 155 14.15 -0.26 9.54
N THR A 156 15.43 -0.08 9.87
CA THR A 156 16.54 -0.85 9.29
C THR A 156 17.06 -1.87 10.29
N LEU A 157 17.20 -3.12 9.83
CA LEU A 157 17.82 -4.23 10.54
C LEU A 157 19.10 -4.64 9.83
N THR A 158 20.22 -4.63 10.55
CA THR A 158 21.52 -5.10 10.05
C THR A 158 21.89 -6.39 10.75
N LYS A 159 22.16 -7.45 9.98
CA LYS A 159 22.65 -8.72 10.54
C LYS A 159 24.17 -8.82 10.37
N THR A 160 24.88 -8.98 11.48
CA THR A 160 26.31 -9.36 11.47
C THR A 160 26.43 -10.86 11.69
N VAL A 161 27.19 -11.55 10.84
CA VAL A 161 27.46 -12.98 10.96
C VAL A 161 28.95 -13.17 11.25
N ILE A 162 29.26 -13.81 12.38
CA ILE A 162 30.63 -14.16 12.78
C ILE A 162 30.76 -15.68 12.70
N THR A 163 31.45 -16.18 11.69
CA THR A 163 31.77 -17.61 11.55
C THR A 163 32.95 -17.94 12.47
N LYS A 164 32.79 -18.95 13.33
CA LYS A 164 33.87 -19.47 14.19
C LYS A 164 34.46 -20.74 13.56
N PRO A 165 35.79 -20.99 13.74
CA PRO A 165 36.45 -22.20 13.29
C PRO A 165 35.96 -23.45 14.04
#